data_AF-A0A1W5T299-F1
#
_entry.id   AF-A0A1W5T299-F1
#
_cell.length_a   1.000
_cell.length_b   1.000
_cell.length_c   1.000
_cell.angle_alpha   90.00
_cell.angle_beta   90.00
_cell.angle_gamma   90.00
#
_symmetry.space_group_name_H-M   'P 1'
#
loop_
_entity.id
_entity.type
_entity.pdbx_description
1 polymer ?
#
loop_
_entity_poly.entity_id
_entity_poly.type
_entity_poly.pdbx_seq_one_letter_code
_entity_poly.pdbx_strand_id
1 'polypeptide(L)'
;MSKYWLVGFTEAEGSFYLVRKSPTRIAHAFEITQKLDVIVLKAISLILGINFAKKNTYYTVVTTNSRAIENIISYFQNCIKGIKAVEFRIWTRSYVKHKGNFEKLSKIIEIIRNLRSIRLDKDFKNIHKD
;
A
#
# COMPACT_ATOMS: atom_id res chain seq x y z
N MET A 1 10.51 -18.16 -2.20
CA MET A 1 10.36 -16.87 -1.49
C MET A 1 9.60 -17.14 -0.20
N SER A 2 10.14 -16.80 0.98
CA SER A 2 9.45 -17.04 2.26
C SER A 2 8.43 -15.93 2.54
N LYS A 3 7.44 -16.21 3.42
CA LYS A 3 6.46 -15.21 3.86
C LYS A 3 7.13 -13.96 4.43
N TYR A 4 8.09 -14.15 5.34
CA TYR A 4 8.80 -13.03 6.00
C TYR A 4 9.66 -12.22 5.04
N TRP A 5 10.24 -12.84 4.01
CA TRP A 5 10.94 -12.09 2.96
C TRP A 5 9.98 -11.16 2.21
N LEU A 6 8.80 -11.65 1.81
CA LEU A 6 7.81 -10.80 1.15
C LEU A 6 7.25 -9.70 2.07
N VAL A 7 7.09 -10.00 3.37
CA VAL A 7 6.74 -8.99 4.38
C VAL A 7 7.78 -7.86 4.40
N GLY A 8 9.07 -8.20 4.57
CA GLY A 8 10.14 -7.19 4.59
C GLY A 8 10.27 -6.43 3.27
N PHE A 9 10.10 -7.13 2.14
CA PHE A 9 10.10 -6.48 0.82
C PHE A 9 8.92 -5.49 0.67
N THR A 10 7.74 -5.87 1.16
CA THR A 10 6.55 -5.00 1.14
C THR A 10 6.68 -3.83 2.11
N GLU A 11 7.40 -3.98 3.22
CA GLU A 11 7.70 -2.88 4.15
C GLU A 11 8.51 -1.77 3.47
N ALA A 12 9.47 -2.14 2.63
CA ALA A 12 10.31 -1.21 1.87
C ALA A 12 9.61 -0.66 0.61
N GLU A 13 9.09 -1.54 -0.24
CA GLU A 13 8.66 -1.21 -1.61
C GLU A 13 7.13 -1.16 -1.78
N GLY A 14 6.37 -1.72 -0.83
CA GLY A 14 4.93 -1.86 -0.93
C GLY A 14 4.18 -0.56 -0.66
N SER A 15 3.13 -0.32 -1.45
CA SER A 15 2.25 0.83 -1.30
C SER A 15 0.82 0.39 -1.01
N PHE A 16 0.32 0.77 0.16
CA PHE A 16 -1.09 0.68 0.54
C PHE A 16 -1.71 2.07 0.38
N TYR A 17 -2.66 2.22 -0.54
CA TYR A 17 -3.25 3.53 -0.83
C TYR A 17 -4.71 3.46 -1.25
N LEU A 18 -5.36 4.62 -1.22
CA LEU A 18 -6.70 4.84 -1.75
C LEU A 18 -6.58 5.56 -3.09
N VAL A 19 -7.30 5.09 -4.10
CA VAL A 19 -7.27 5.64 -5.45
C VAL A 19 -8.65 6.09 -5.89
N ARG A 20 -8.74 7.32 -6.41
CA ARG A 20 -9.94 7.83 -7.07
C ARG A 20 -10.10 7.12 -8.42
N LYS A 21 -11.23 6.43 -8.61
CA LYS A 21 -11.58 5.73 -9.86
C LYS A 21 -12.57 6.53 -10.70
N SER A 22 -13.35 7.40 -10.06
CA SER A 22 -14.26 8.36 -10.68
C SER A 22 -14.47 9.53 -9.72
N PRO A 23 -15.21 10.60 -10.11
CA PRO A 23 -15.52 11.72 -9.21
C PRO A 23 -16.20 11.29 -7.90
N THR A 24 -16.91 10.16 -7.89
CA THR A 24 -17.69 9.66 -6.76
C THR A 24 -17.22 8.31 -6.22
N ARG A 25 -16.16 7.72 -6.79
CA ARG A 25 -15.68 6.38 -6.41
C ARG A 25 -14.22 6.41 -5.98
N ILE A 26 -13.97 5.95 -4.76
CA ILE A 26 -12.63 5.66 -4.24
C ILE A 26 -12.53 4.16 -3.98
N ALA A 27 -11.39 3.57 -4.34
CA ALA A 27 -11.09 2.17 -4.12
C ALA A 27 -9.77 2.00 -3.37
N HIS A 28 -9.65 0.90 -2.64
CA HIS A 28 -8.40 0.46 -2.05
C HIS A 28 -7.50 -0.13 -3.14
N ALA A 29 -6.24 0.28 -3.11
CA ALA A 29 -5.21 -0.21 -4.00
C ALA A 29 -4.02 -0.73 -3.19
N PHE A 30 -3.43 -1.80 -3.72
CA PHE A 30 -2.12 -2.27 -3.33
C PHE A 30 -1.24 -2.32 -4.56
N GLU A 31 0.01 -1.87 -4.42
CA GLU A 31 0.97 -1.88 -5.50
C GLU A 31 2.40 -2.13 -4.99
N ILE A 32 3.17 -2.88 -5.76
CA ILE A 32 4.63 -2.96 -5.65
C ILE A 32 5.20 -2.74 -7.06
N THR A 33 6.16 -1.83 -7.18
CA THR A 33 6.83 -1.53 -8.45
C THR A 33 8.30 -1.92 -8.39
N GLN A 34 8.87 -2.31 -9.53
CA GLN A 34 10.31 -2.56 -9.72
C GLN A 34 10.73 -2.21 -11.15
N LYS A 35 11.97 -1.77 -11.33
CA LYS A 35 12.51 -1.46 -12.67
C LYS A 35 13.18 -2.67 -13.33
N LEU A 36 13.98 -3.42 -12.58
CA LEU A 36 14.85 -4.47 -13.12
C LEU A 36 14.38 -5.88 -12.71
N ASP A 37 13.92 -6.05 -11.46
CA ASP A 37 13.64 -7.36 -10.87
C ASP A 37 12.25 -7.92 -11.22
N VAL A 38 12.03 -8.18 -12.50
CA VAL A 38 10.77 -8.73 -13.02
C VAL A 38 10.42 -10.07 -12.39
N ILE A 39 11.43 -10.92 -12.15
CA ILE A 39 11.21 -12.26 -11.59
C ILE A 39 10.63 -12.20 -10.17
N VAL A 40 11.04 -11.21 -9.37
CA VAL A 40 10.50 -10.97 -8.03
C VAL A 40 9.02 -10.60 -8.14
N LEU A 41 8.66 -9.66 -9.00
CA LEU A 41 7.27 -9.26 -9.18
C LEU A 41 6.39 -10.40 -9.71
N LYS A 42 6.89 -11.24 -10.62
CA LYS A 42 6.15 -12.42 -11.08
C LYS A 42 5.92 -13.43 -9.95
N ALA A 43 6.91 -13.65 -9.08
CA ALA A 43 6.74 -14.52 -7.91
C ALA A 43 5.69 -13.94 -6.94
N ILE A 44 5.75 -12.63 -6.67
CA ILE A 44 4.77 -11.94 -5.80
C ILE A 44 3.35 -12.01 -6.40
N SER A 45 3.22 -11.80 -7.71
CA SER A 45 1.97 -11.92 -8.46
C SER A 45 1.29 -13.26 -8.20
N LEU A 46 2.06 -14.36 -8.27
CA LEU A 46 1.57 -15.71 -8.00
C LEU A 46 1.20 -15.91 -6.53
N ILE A 47 2.04 -15.47 -5.59
CA ILE A 47 1.81 -15.64 -4.14
C ILE A 47 0.56 -14.91 -3.66
N LEU A 48 0.34 -13.68 -4.16
CA LEU A 48 -0.77 -12.83 -3.72
C LEU A 48 -2.03 -12.95 -4.59
N GLY A 49 -1.95 -13.66 -5.73
CA GLY A 49 -3.04 -13.75 -6.69
C GLY A 49 -3.38 -12.39 -7.34
N ILE A 50 -2.35 -11.63 -7.71
CA ILE A 50 -2.46 -10.28 -8.28
C ILE A 50 -1.86 -10.28 -9.68
N ASN A 51 -2.44 -9.53 -10.62
CA ASN A 51 -1.90 -9.44 -11.96
C ASN A 51 -0.59 -8.65 -11.99
N PHE A 52 0.42 -9.24 -12.61
CA PHE A 52 1.62 -8.56 -13.06
C PHE A 52 1.32 -7.71 -14.30
N ALA A 53 1.90 -6.51 -14.37
CA ALA A 53 1.82 -5.64 -15.54
C ALA A 53 3.17 -4.99 -15.84
N LYS A 54 3.46 -4.87 -17.14
CA LYS A 54 4.55 -4.02 -17.64
C LYS A 54 3.99 -2.63 -17.95
N LYS A 55 4.62 -1.60 -17.39
CA LYS A 55 4.43 -0.19 -17.77
C LYS A 55 5.62 0.27 -18.61
N ASN A 56 5.54 1.47 -19.18
CA ASN A 56 6.57 1.98 -20.09
C ASN A 56 7.97 2.02 -19.45
N THR A 57 8.04 2.39 -18.16
CA THR A 57 9.31 2.65 -17.48
C THR A 57 9.57 1.72 -16.27
N TYR A 58 8.61 0.89 -15.91
CA TYR A 58 8.69 -0.01 -14.75
C TYR A 58 7.74 -1.19 -14.89
N TYR A 59 7.90 -2.15 -13.99
CA TYR A 59 7.01 -3.29 -13.83
C TYR A 59 6.27 -3.16 -12.51
N THR A 60 5.05 -3.70 -12.45
CA THR A 60 4.21 -3.57 -11.27
C THR A 60 3.36 -4.81 -11.03
N VAL A 61 3.08 -5.09 -9.75
CA VAL A 61 1.93 -5.88 -9.33
C VAL A 61 0.96 -4.94 -8.66
N VAL A 62 -0.22 -4.76 -9.26
CA VAL A 62 -1.20 -3.78 -8.79
C VAL A 62 -2.58 -4.39 -8.77
N THR A 63 -3.35 -4.11 -7.73
CA THR A 63 -4.75 -4.53 -7.67
C THR A 63 -5.63 -3.50 -7.00
N THR A 64 -6.88 -3.46 -7.47
CA THR A 64 -8.01 -2.83 -6.77
C THR A 64 -9.19 -3.78 -6.64
N ASN A 65 -8.96 -5.07 -6.93
CA ASN A 65 -9.97 -6.11 -6.86
C ASN A 65 -10.19 -6.52 -5.40
N SER A 66 -11.45 -6.50 -4.94
CA SER A 66 -11.82 -6.80 -3.55
C SER A 66 -11.29 -8.14 -3.04
N ARG A 67 -11.38 -9.21 -3.85
CA ARG A 67 -10.91 -10.54 -3.45
C ARG A 67 -9.40 -10.55 -3.22
N ALA A 68 -8.65 -9.93 -4.12
CA ALA A 68 -7.19 -9.80 -3.96
C ALA A 68 -6.84 -8.94 -2.74
N ILE A 69 -7.59 -7.86 -2.49
CA ILE A 69 -7.41 -7.01 -1.30
C ILE A 69 -7.65 -7.81 0.00
N GLU A 70 -8.71 -8.62 0.07
CA GLU A 70 -9.00 -9.48 1.22
C GLU A 70 -7.89 -10.51 1.45
N ASN A 71 -7.37 -11.11 0.37
CA ASN A 71 -6.22 -12.02 0.44
C ASN A 71 -4.97 -11.31 0.97
N ILE A 72 -4.68 -10.08 0.51
CA ILE A 72 -3.55 -9.26 0.98
C ILE A 72 -3.70 -8.94 2.47
N ILE A 73 -4.90 -8.54 2.90
CA ILE A 73 -5.19 -8.25 4.31
C ILE A 73 -4.87 -9.47 5.17
N SER A 74 -5.38 -10.64 4.79
CA SER A 74 -5.12 -11.90 5.49
C SER A 74 -3.64 -12.28 5.48
N TYR A 75 -2.96 -12.14 4.33
CA TYR A 75 -1.56 -12.50 4.17
C TYR A 75 -0.64 -11.71 5.11
N PHE A 76 -0.82 -10.38 5.18
CA PHE A 76 0.03 -9.46 5.92
C PHE A 76 -0.43 -9.18 7.36
N GLN A 77 -1.57 -9.73 7.79
CA GLN A 77 -2.13 -9.52 9.11
C GLN A 77 -1.09 -9.82 10.20
N ASN A 78 -0.93 -8.88 11.14
CA ASN A 78 0.01 -8.95 12.26
C ASN A 78 1.49 -9.16 11.90
N CYS A 79 1.88 -9.02 10.63
CA CYS A 79 3.26 -9.25 10.19
C CYS A 79 4.03 -7.96 9.90
N ILE A 80 3.35 -6.93 9.36
CA ILE A 80 3.96 -5.65 8.96
C ILE A 80 4.34 -4.82 10.19
N LYS A 81 5.53 -4.22 10.17
CA LYS A 81 6.15 -3.42 11.23
C LYS A 81 6.45 -1.99 10.77
N GLY A 82 6.94 -1.18 11.71
CA GLY A 82 7.39 0.20 11.48
C GLY A 82 6.28 1.12 10.95
N ILE A 83 6.68 2.13 10.16
CA ILE A 83 5.74 3.10 9.60
C ILE A 83 4.77 2.46 8.60
N LYS A 84 5.20 1.42 7.88
CA LYS A 84 4.34 0.70 6.93
C LYS A 84 3.17 0.04 7.66
N ALA A 85 3.35 -0.39 8.91
CA ALA A 85 2.27 -0.95 9.72
C ALA A 85 1.18 0.08 10.01
N VAL A 86 1.53 1.36 10.17
CA VAL A 86 0.54 2.44 10.34
C VAL A 86 -0.27 2.60 9.05
N GLU A 87 0.40 2.68 7.90
CA GLU A 87 -0.27 2.78 6.58
C GLU A 87 -1.20 1.59 6.35
N PHE A 88 -0.70 0.37 6.58
CA PHE A 88 -1.47 -0.87 6.46
C PHE A 88 -2.68 -0.88 7.40
N ARG A 89 -2.53 -0.50 8.67
CA ARG A 89 -3.65 -0.46 9.63
C ARG A 89 -4.73 0.56 9.25
N ILE A 90 -4.35 1.76 8.81
CA ILE A 90 -5.33 2.76 8.35
C ILE A 90 -6.06 2.22 7.13
N TRP A 91 -5.31 1.69 6.17
CA TRP A 91 -5.83 1.15 4.92
C TRP A 91 -6.79 -0.03 5.17
N THR A 92 -6.41 -1.04 5.95
CA THR A 92 -7.26 -2.20 6.31
C THR A 92 -8.50 -1.79 7.09
N ARG A 93 -8.39 -0.93 8.11
CA ARG A 93 -9.55 -0.45 8.87
C ARG A 93 -10.53 0.32 8.00
N SER A 94 -10.01 1.15 7.09
CA SER A 94 -10.86 1.90 6.15
C SER A 94 -11.56 0.97 5.15
N TYR A 95 -10.93 -0.14 4.75
CA TYR A 95 -11.55 -1.16 3.91
C TYR A 95 -12.71 -1.82 4.64
N VAL A 96 -12.48 -2.29 5.88
CA VAL A 96 -13.52 -2.98 6.66
C VAL A 96 -14.70 -2.07 6.98
N LYS A 97 -14.46 -0.81 7.38
CA LYS A 97 -15.51 0.08 7.89
C LYS A 97 -16.16 0.98 6.85
N HIS A 98 -15.43 1.34 5.79
CA HIS A 98 -15.80 2.47 4.93
C HIS A 98 -15.65 2.17 3.42
N LYS A 99 -15.46 0.91 3.03
CA LYS A 99 -15.42 0.53 1.61
C LYS A 99 -16.67 1.03 0.88
N GLY A 100 -16.46 1.71 -0.24
CA GLY A 100 -17.53 2.31 -1.04
C GLY A 100 -18.04 3.66 -0.54
N ASN A 101 -17.71 4.11 0.68
CA ASN A 101 -18.13 5.41 1.19
C ASN A 101 -17.15 6.51 0.76
N PHE A 102 -17.52 7.27 -0.26
CA PHE A 102 -16.68 8.28 -0.87
C PHE A 102 -16.24 9.39 0.10
N GLU A 103 -17.15 9.92 0.90
CA GLU A 103 -16.85 11.04 1.81
C GLU A 103 -15.88 10.63 2.91
N LYS A 104 -16.13 9.48 3.54
CA LYS A 104 -15.25 8.95 4.59
C LYS A 104 -13.88 8.62 4.03
N LEU A 105 -13.82 7.99 2.85
CA LEU A 105 -12.55 7.66 2.21
C LEU A 105 -11.78 8.92 1.74
N SER A 106 -12.48 9.97 1.30
CA SER A 106 -11.86 11.25 0.95
C SER A 106 -11.17 11.90 2.16
N LYS A 107 -11.86 11.93 3.32
CA LYS A 107 -11.28 12.42 4.58
C LYS A 107 -10.06 11.59 5.00
N ILE A 108 -10.09 10.28 4.82
CA ILE A 108 -8.95 9.40 5.13
C ILE A 108 -7.76 9.68 4.21
N ILE A 109 -7.97 9.96 2.92
CA ILE A 109 -6.91 10.38 2.00
C ILE A 109 -6.22 11.65 2.52
N GLU A 110 -6.98 12.64 2.97
CA GLU A 110 -6.45 13.89 3.53
C GLU A 110 -5.61 13.64 4.78
N ILE A 111 -6.11 12.81 5.71
CA ILE A 111 -5.36 12.42 6.91
C ILE A 111 -4.03 11.74 6.53
N ILE A 112 -4.04 10.80 5.58
CA ILE A 112 -2.81 10.12 5.13
C ILE A 112 -1.81 11.10 4.50
N ARG A 113 -2.30 12.09 3.73
CA ARG A 113 -1.45 13.13 3.14
C ARG A 113 -0.80 14.00 4.21
N ASN A 114 -1.55 14.42 5.23
CA ASN A 114 -1.03 15.23 6.32
C ASN A 114 -0.01 14.45 7.18
N LEU A 115 -0.26 13.16 7.43
CA LEU A 115 0.72 12.30 8.11
C LEU A 115 2.04 12.20 7.34
N ARG A 116 1.97 12.14 6.00
CA ARG A 116 3.14 12.08 5.13
C ARG A 116 3.87 13.42 5.05
N SER A 117 3.17 14.55 5.06
CA SER A 117 3.80 15.87 5.01
C SER A 117 4.58 16.16 6.30
N ILE A 118 4.02 15.88 7.47
CA ILE A 118 4.71 16.03 8.76
C ILE A 118 6.01 15.21 8.80
N ARG A 119 5.98 13.99 8.25
CA ARG A 119 7.16 13.13 8.19
C ARG A 119 8.26 13.68 7.26
N LEU A 120 7.87 14.39 6.21
CA LEU A 120 8.79 14.97 5.23
C LEU A 120 9.27 16.36 5.62
N ASP A 121 8.67 16.94 6.66
CA ASP A 121 9.08 18.21 7.23
C ASP A 121 10.55 18.15 7.66
N LYS A 122 11.35 19.08 7.14
CA LYS A 122 12.80 19.14 7.36
C LYS A 122 13.12 19.65 8.76
N ASP A 123 12.23 20.46 9.34
CA ASP A 123 12.46 21.07 10.64
C ASP A 123 12.34 20.05 11.78
N PHE A 124 11.47 19.05 11.62
CA PHE A 124 11.40 17.89 12.51
C PHE A 124 12.71 17.06 12.57
N LYS A 125 13.53 17.07 11.51
CA LYS A 125 14.80 16.32 11.47
C LYS A 125 15.95 17.02 12.20
N ASN A 126 15.78 18.28 12.58
CA ASN A 126 16.82 19.08 13.24
C ASN A 126 16.67 19.16 14.77
N ILE A 127 15.60 18.61 15.35
CA ILE A 127 15.28 18.72 16.79
C ILE A 127 16.16 17.81 17.68
N HIS A 128 16.93 16.89 17.09
CA HIS A 128 17.80 15.96 17.83
C HIS A 128 19.28 16.07 17.43
N LYS A 129 19.74 17.27 17.06
CA LYS A 129 21.14 17.51 16.64
C LYS A 129 21.99 18.31 17.63
N ASP A 130 21.52 18.50 18.86
CA ASP A 130 22.29 19.13 19.94
C ASP A 130 22.82 18.10 20.94
#